data_AF-E6X2P9-F1
#
_entry.id   AF-E6X2P9-F1
#
_cell.length_a   1.000
_cell.length_b   1.000
_cell.length_c   1.000
_cell.angle_alpha   90.00
_cell.angle_beta   90.00
_cell.angle_gamma   90.00
#
_symmetry.space_group_name_H-M   'P 1'
#
loop_
_entity.id
_entity.type
_entity.pdbx_description
1 polymer ?
#
loop_
_entity_poly.entity_id
_entity_poly.type
_entity_poly.pdbx_seq_one_letter_code
_entity_poly.pdbx_strand_id
1 'polypeptide(L)'
;MKRLYRIVCLSCLLAASLALSGCADALGSVTSLTAVKTDLSMPTIKGVKTVVDRTSVGFEWQPITDKRVEGIDVYRALATGGAQEKYEKIATISNRYATHFVDTSIRPSTTYDYTFKTFGVLFGSAPGQIVRVKTAPPMPAVNLVKAYQPDPGVVKLLWTPHPDPRIVDYVVQRRLESGPWKYLDTVKGRLSPEYVDMSPAKGHRYGYRVIARSADKIQSLPSRSLDVTIH
;
A
#
# COMPACT_ATOMS: atom_id res chain seq x y z
N MET A 1 43.42 50.31 -4.49
CA MET A 1 43.66 51.76 -4.69
C MET A 1 42.40 52.41 -5.27
N LYS A 2 41.95 53.51 -4.63
CA LYS A 2 40.91 54.50 -5.04
C LYS A 2 39.43 54.00 -5.03
N ARG A 3 38.66 54.33 -3.96
CA ARG A 3 37.74 55.49 -3.75
C ARG A 3 36.35 55.21 -4.36
N LEU A 4 35.22 55.33 -3.66
CA LEU A 4 34.62 56.55 -3.13
C LEU A 4 33.55 56.32 -2.03
N TYR A 5 33.43 57.35 -1.18
CA TYR A 5 32.44 57.62 -0.12
C TYR A 5 31.00 57.82 -0.62
N ARG A 6 30.01 57.55 0.25
CA ARG A 6 28.94 58.52 0.56
C ARG A 6 28.28 58.22 1.91
N ILE A 7 28.37 59.23 2.79
CA ILE A 7 27.68 59.39 4.08
C ILE A 7 26.32 60.02 3.81
N VAL A 8 25.24 59.54 4.44
CA VAL A 8 24.07 60.37 4.80
C VAL A 8 23.59 59.96 6.19
N CYS A 9 23.38 60.99 7.00
CA CYS A 9 23.03 61.04 8.42
C CYS A 9 21.52 61.28 8.60
N LEU A 10 21.07 61.42 9.86
CA LEU A 10 19.72 61.77 10.39
C LEU A 10 18.77 60.59 10.65
N SER A 11 17.99 60.51 11.73
CA SER A 11 17.88 61.26 13.00
C SER A 11 16.81 60.56 13.87
N CYS A 12 16.94 60.66 15.20
CA CYS A 12 15.95 60.26 16.20
C CYS A 12 14.54 60.84 15.95
N LEU A 13 13.50 60.09 16.35
CA LEU A 13 12.26 60.64 16.92
C LEU A 13 11.48 59.56 17.69
N LEU A 14 11.30 59.77 18.99
CA LEU A 14 10.30 59.12 19.84
C LEU A 14 8.88 59.55 19.40
N ALA A 15 7.92 58.63 19.49
CA ALA A 15 6.51 59.00 19.69
C ALA A 15 5.82 57.96 20.58
N ALA A 16 5.21 58.47 21.65
CA ALA A 16 4.52 57.74 22.70
C ALA A 16 3.08 57.38 22.33
N SER A 17 2.57 56.37 23.02
CA SER A 17 1.21 55.82 23.03
C SER A 17 0.10 56.83 23.35
N LEU A 18 -1.10 56.65 22.78
CA LEU A 18 -2.39 56.79 23.48
C LEU A 18 -3.55 56.17 22.66
N ALA A 19 -4.50 55.59 23.39
CA ALA A 19 -5.57 54.70 22.96
C ALA A 19 -6.80 55.40 22.34
N LEU A 20 -7.67 54.67 21.63
CA LEU A 20 -9.09 54.47 21.98
C LEU A 20 -9.87 53.62 20.95
N SER A 21 -10.71 52.74 21.48
CA SER A 21 -12.01 52.24 20.99
C SER A 21 -12.28 52.05 19.49
N GLY A 22 -12.48 50.81 19.08
CA GLY A 22 -13.27 50.46 17.89
C GLY A 22 -14.19 49.30 18.21
N CYS A 23 -15.50 49.55 18.22
CA CYS A 23 -16.54 48.52 18.34
C CYS A 23 -16.43 47.55 17.16
N ALA A 24 -16.43 46.25 17.44
CA ALA A 24 -16.66 45.23 16.43
C ALA A 24 -17.89 44.43 16.84
N ASP A 25 -19.05 44.98 16.49
CA ASP A 25 -20.27 44.20 16.38
C ASP A 25 -20.11 43.16 15.26
N ALA A 26 -20.62 41.97 15.58
CA ALA A 26 -21.19 40.97 14.69
C ALA A 26 -20.68 40.93 13.24
N LEU A 27 -20.02 39.82 12.90
CA LEU A 27 -20.46 38.92 11.83
C LEU A 27 -19.65 37.63 11.95
N GLY A 28 -20.29 36.61 12.53
CA GLY A 28 -19.80 35.24 12.43
C GLY A 28 -19.80 34.82 10.96
N SER A 29 -18.64 34.35 10.49
CA SER A 29 -18.58 33.48 9.33
C SER A 29 -17.81 32.23 9.70
N VAL A 30 -18.52 31.14 9.48
CA VAL A 30 -18.23 29.76 9.84
C VAL A 30 -17.14 29.23 8.92
N THR A 31 -16.03 28.77 9.46
CA THR A 31 -15.18 27.77 8.80
C THR A 31 -14.49 26.89 9.83
N SER A 32 -15.23 25.95 10.40
CA SER A 32 -14.66 24.74 11.00
C SER A 32 -15.65 23.58 10.86
N LEU A 33 -15.63 22.98 9.67
CA LEU A 33 -16.12 21.63 9.38
C LEU A 33 -14.83 20.79 9.29
N THR A 34 -14.55 19.74 10.04
CA THR A 34 -15.36 18.81 10.83
C THR A 34 -14.37 18.01 11.67
N ALA A 35 -14.23 18.32 12.96
CA ALA A 35 -13.80 17.31 13.92
C ALA A 35 -15.09 16.68 14.44
N VAL A 36 -15.45 15.49 13.93
CA VAL A 36 -16.60 14.74 14.45
C VAL A 36 -16.34 14.55 15.95
N LYS A 37 -17.19 15.16 16.78
CA LYS A 37 -17.04 15.11 18.23
C LYS A 37 -17.33 13.68 18.69
N THR A 38 -16.47 13.13 19.55
CA THR A 38 -16.68 11.77 20.08
C THR A 38 -17.86 11.76 21.05
N ASP A 39 -18.80 10.84 20.85
CA ASP A 39 -19.89 10.52 21.77
C ASP A 39 -19.71 9.09 22.27
N LEU A 40 -19.55 8.94 23.58
CA LEU A 40 -19.33 7.64 24.22
C LEU A 40 -20.59 6.75 24.23
N SER A 41 -21.77 7.31 23.94
CA SER A 41 -23.03 6.57 23.82
C SER A 41 -23.24 5.94 22.44
N MET A 42 -22.41 6.29 21.46
CA MET A 42 -22.47 5.69 20.12
C MET A 42 -21.97 4.23 20.16
N PRO A 43 -22.61 3.31 19.43
CA PRO A 43 -22.24 1.90 19.48
C PRO A 43 -20.84 1.67 18.90
N THR A 44 -20.03 0.88 19.59
CA THR A 44 -18.74 0.41 19.09
C THR A 44 -18.87 -0.96 18.44
N ILE A 45 -18.05 -1.24 17.43
CA ILE A 45 -17.98 -2.56 16.81
C ILE A 45 -17.17 -3.50 17.71
N LYS A 46 -17.73 -4.69 17.98
CA LYS A 46 -17.17 -5.73 18.84
C LYS A 46 -17.26 -7.10 18.15
N GLY A 47 -16.45 -8.05 18.59
CA GLY A 47 -16.54 -9.44 18.12
C GLY A 47 -16.19 -9.59 16.64
N VAL A 48 -15.27 -8.77 16.15
CA VAL A 48 -14.84 -8.78 14.75
C VAL A 48 -14.14 -10.10 14.45
N LYS A 49 -14.65 -10.85 13.48
CA LYS A 49 -14.01 -12.04 12.94
C LYS A 49 -13.13 -11.66 11.76
N THR A 50 -12.07 -12.43 11.52
CA THR A 50 -11.13 -12.17 10.44
C THR A 50 -10.83 -13.40 9.60
N VAL A 51 -10.63 -13.16 8.30
CA VAL A 51 -10.05 -14.13 7.37
C VAL A 51 -8.82 -13.47 6.76
N VAL A 52 -7.65 -14.04 7.03
CA VAL A 52 -6.37 -13.44 6.64
C VAL A 52 -5.79 -14.16 5.44
N ASP A 53 -5.44 -13.41 4.40
CA ASP A 53 -4.61 -13.86 3.29
C ASP A 53 -3.25 -13.13 3.32
N ARG A 54 -2.44 -13.34 2.30
CA ARG A 54 -1.12 -12.76 2.11
C ARG A 54 -1.17 -11.27 1.77
N THR A 55 -2.12 -10.86 0.94
CA THR A 55 -2.24 -9.48 0.43
C THR A 55 -3.60 -8.87 0.72
N SER A 56 -4.45 -9.56 1.48
CA SER A 56 -5.74 -9.07 1.89
C SER A 56 -6.14 -9.62 3.26
N VAL A 57 -7.02 -8.89 3.93
CA VAL A 57 -7.71 -9.39 5.11
C VAL A 57 -9.18 -9.01 5.04
N GLY A 58 -10.05 -9.99 5.26
CA GLY A 58 -11.48 -9.81 5.40
C GLY A 58 -11.86 -9.69 6.87
N PHE A 59 -12.81 -8.79 7.14
CA PHE A 59 -13.41 -8.58 8.46
C PHE A 59 -14.91 -8.79 8.36
N GLU A 60 -15.48 -9.37 9.43
CA GLU A 60 -16.92 -9.56 9.61
C GLU A 60 -17.30 -9.11 11.03
N TRP A 61 -18.43 -8.40 11.16
CA TRP A 61 -19.00 -8.01 12.45
C TRP A 61 -20.53 -8.12 12.46
N GLN A 62 -21.11 -8.04 13.67
CA GLN A 62 -22.55 -8.11 13.88
C GLN A 62 -23.28 -6.87 13.31
N PRO A 63 -24.51 -7.03 12.75
CA PRO A 63 -25.29 -5.90 12.24
C PRO A 63 -25.49 -4.78 13.27
N ILE A 64 -25.37 -3.53 12.81
CA ILE A 64 -25.60 -2.35 13.65
C ILE A 64 -27.08 -1.96 13.54
N THR A 65 -27.79 -1.99 14.67
CA THR A 65 -29.23 -1.66 14.73
C THR A 65 -29.51 -0.21 15.12
N ASP A 66 -28.53 0.48 15.70
CA ASP A 66 -28.67 1.87 16.12
C ASP A 66 -28.81 2.79 14.89
N LYS A 67 -29.96 3.46 14.79
CA LYS A 67 -30.32 4.32 13.67
C LYS A 67 -29.50 5.61 13.61
N ARG A 68 -28.78 5.97 14.68
CA ARG A 68 -27.88 7.13 14.73
C ARG A 68 -26.61 6.91 13.92
N VAL A 69 -26.28 5.65 13.61
CA VAL A 69 -25.11 5.30 12.81
C VAL A 69 -25.43 5.48 11.33
N GLU A 70 -24.57 6.24 10.65
CA GLU A 70 -24.56 6.40 9.20
C GLU A 70 -23.56 5.45 8.54
N GLY A 71 -22.47 5.14 9.23
CA GLY A 71 -21.43 4.30 8.68
C GLY A 71 -20.31 3.94 9.64
N ILE A 72 -19.23 3.42 9.05
CA ILE A 72 -18.10 2.83 9.75
C ILE A 72 -16.80 3.37 9.16
N ASP A 73 -15.94 3.91 10.00
CA ASP A 73 -14.57 4.28 9.67
C ASP A 73 -13.63 3.15 10.07
N VAL A 74 -12.81 2.72 9.12
CA VAL A 74 -11.82 1.66 9.31
C VAL A 74 -10.44 2.28 9.43
N TYR A 75 -9.75 1.91 10.50
CA TYR A 75 -8.40 2.36 10.79
C TYR A 75 -7.43 1.20 10.84
N ARG A 76 -6.21 1.44 10.36
CA ARG A 76 -5.12 0.46 10.34
C ARG A 76 -3.82 1.10 10.82
N ALA A 77 -3.05 0.36 11.59
CA ALA A 77 -1.66 0.69 11.93
C ALA A 77 -0.76 -0.51 11.59
N LEU A 78 0.53 -0.24 11.33
CA LEU A 78 1.55 -1.28 11.46
C LEU A 78 1.72 -1.59 12.94
N ALA A 79 1.68 -2.88 13.30
CA ALA A 79 1.94 -3.30 14.66
C ALA A 79 3.44 -3.16 14.95
N THR A 80 3.87 -1.98 15.38
CA THR A 80 5.21 -1.75 15.91
C THR A 80 5.13 -1.94 17.41
N GLY A 81 5.98 -2.78 18.01
CA GLY A 81 5.96 -3.05 19.45
C GLY A 81 6.36 -1.88 20.35
N GLY A 82 6.14 -0.63 19.92
CA GLY A 82 6.53 0.62 20.58
C GLY A 82 5.37 1.60 20.76
N ALA A 83 5.59 2.63 21.58
CA ALA A 83 4.53 3.39 22.25
C ALA A 83 3.74 4.42 21.40
N GLN A 84 3.82 4.41 20.07
CA GLN A 84 2.94 5.23 19.22
C GLN A 84 2.57 4.53 17.92
N GLU A 85 1.63 3.59 18.00
CA GLU A 85 0.90 3.10 16.84
C GLU A 85 0.04 4.25 16.28
N LYS A 86 0.47 4.86 15.17
CA LYS A 86 -0.34 5.86 14.46
C LYS A 86 -1.32 5.12 13.54
N TYR A 87 -2.57 5.08 13.95
CA TYR A 87 -3.66 4.55 13.13
C TYR A 87 -4.00 5.52 12.00
N GLU A 88 -4.01 4.99 10.77
CA GLU A 88 -4.45 5.70 9.58
C GLU A 88 -5.85 5.25 9.20
N LYS A 89 -6.73 6.19 8.85
CA LYS A 89 -8.04 5.86 8.29
C LYS A 89 -7.85 5.37 6.86
N ILE A 90 -8.22 4.11 6.60
CA ILE A 90 -8.05 3.47 5.29
C ILE A 90 -9.36 3.36 4.51
N ALA A 91 -10.50 3.45 5.18
CA ALA A 91 -11.80 3.38 4.52
C ALA A 91 -12.91 4.08 5.33
N THR A 92 -13.94 4.51 4.60
CA THR A 92 -15.25 4.93 5.12
C THR A 92 -16.31 4.07 4.45
N ILE A 93 -17.12 3.38 5.23
CA ILE A 93 -18.22 2.55 4.77
C ILE A 93 -19.51 3.29 5.14
N SER A 94 -20.05 4.08 4.21
CA SER A 94 -21.26 4.90 4.43
C SER A 94 -22.55 4.09 4.34
N ASN A 95 -22.61 3.00 5.10
CA ASN A 95 -23.79 2.14 5.19
C ASN A 95 -23.79 1.40 6.54
N ARG A 96 -24.70 1.77 7.44
CA ARG A 96 -24.88 1.09 8.74
C ARG A 96 -25.22 -0.40 8.64
N TYR A 97 -25.74 -0.85 7.51
CA TYR A 97 -26.09 -2.25 7.28
C TYR A 97 -24.90 -3.09 6.80
N ALA A 98 -23.74 -2.48 6.55
CA ALA A 98 -22.53 -3.21 6.21
C ALA A 98 -22.07 -4.07 7.40
N THR A 99 -21.80 -5.34 7.12
CA THR A 99 -21.30 -6.33 8.09
C THR A 99 -19.90 -6.81 7.76
N HIS A 100 -19.31 -6.34 6.65
CA HIS A 100 -18.04 -6.81 6.14
C HIS A 100 -17.18 -5.68 5.59
N PHE A 101 -15.87 -5.90 5.62
CA PHE A 101 -14.88 -5.07 4.93
C PHE A 101 -13.68 -5.93 4.50
N VAL A 102 -13.06 -5.59 3.37
CA VAL A 102 -11.84 -6.24 2.91
C VAL A 102 -10.78 -5.18 2.66
N ASP A 103 -9.64 -5.30 3.33
CA ASP A 103 -8.46 -4.49 3.05
C ASP A 103 -7.54 -5.27 2.10
N THR A 104 -7.34 -4.77 0.88
CA THR A 104 -6.45 -5.36 -0.13
C THR A 104 -5.13 -4.58 -0.30
N SER A 105 -4.87 -3.62 0.59
CA SER A 105 -3.74 -2.67 0.49
C SER A 105 -2.61 -3.00 1.47
N ILE A 106 -2.46 -4.29 1.81
CA ILE A 106 -1.51 -4.79 2.79
C ILE A 106 -0.41 -5.64 2.17
N ARG A 107 0.70 -5.76 2.89
CA ARG A 107 1.88 -6.50 2.47
C ARG A 107 1.90 -7.91 3.08
N PRO A 108 2.48 -8.89 2.38
CA PRO A 108 2.79 -10.21 2.95
C PRO A 108 3.67 -10.11 4.20
N SER A 109 3.65 -11.15 5.04
CA SER A 109 4.50 -11.28 6.22
C SER A 109 4.50 -10.06 7.16
N THR A 110 3.41 -9.31 7.21
CA THR A 110 3.32 -8.05 7.95
C THR A 110 2.22 -8.13 9.00
N THR A 111 2.51 -7.65 10.20
CA THR A 111 1.53 -7.57 11.29
C THR A 111 0.87 -6.20 11.29
N TYR A 112 -0.46 -6.20 11.30
CA TYR A 112 -1.28 -5.00 11.30
C TYR A 112 -2.25 -5.03 12.47
N ASP A 113 -2.54 -3.85 12.99
CA ASP A 113 -3.60 -3.63 13.95
C ASP A 113 -4.72 -2.81 13.32
N TYR A 114 -5.96 -3.26 13.54
CA TYR A 114 -7.15 -2.61 13.02
C TYR A 114 -8.06 -2.18 14.16
N THR A 115 -8.72 -1.04 13.99
CA THR A 115 -9.84 -0.64 14.83
C THR A 115 -10.92 0.01 13.97
N PHE A 116 -12.15 -0.07 14.45
CA PHE A 116 -13.33 0.38 13.73
C PHE A 116 -14.07 1.38 14.59
N LYS A 117 -14.53 2.47 13.98
CA LYS A 117 -15.36 3.48 14.63
C LYS A 117 -16.65 3.61 13.87
N THR A 118 -17.78 3.64 14.56
CA THR A 118 -19.03 4.05 13.91
C THR A 118 -19.09 5.57 13.90
N PHE A 119 -19.80 6.13 12.92
CA PHE A 119 -20.09 7.56 12.87
C PHE A 119 -21.55 7.80 12.51
N GLY A 120 -22.10 8.88 13.05
CA GLY A 120 -23.36 9.48 12.66
C GLY A 120 -23.14 10.87 12.06
N VAL A 121 -24.21 11.65 11.92
CA VAL A 121 -24.17 12.98 11.29
C VAL A 121 -23.26 13.96 12.04
N LEU A 122 -23.30 13.95 13.37
CA LEU A 122 -22.60 14.93 14.21
C LEU A 122 -21.52 14.32 15.12
N PHE A 123 -21.63 13.01 15.40
CA PHE A 123 -20.82 12.35 16.42
C PHE A 123 -20.26 11.02 15.92
N GLY A 124 -19.15 10.61 16.51
CA GLY A 124 -18.49 9.33 16.24
C GLY A 124 -18.31 8.56 17.53
N SER A 125 -18.22 7.23 17.43
CA SER A 125 -17.93 6.39 18.59
C SER A 125 -16.49 6.57 19.07
N ALA A 126 -16.23 6.09 20.29
CA ALA A 126 -14.87 5.72 20.67
C ALA A 126 -14.31 4.62 19.73
N PRO A 127 -12.97 4.45 19.63
CA PRO A 127 -12.38 3.29 18.96
C PRO A 127 -12.97 1.98 19.47
N GLY A 128 -13.30 1.07 18.56
CA GLY A 128 -13.69 -0.30 18.89
C GLY A 128 -12.50 -1.17 19.32
N GLN A 129 -12.76 -2.46 19.45
CA GLN A 129 -11.73 -3.45 19.75
C GLN A 129 -10.56 -3.38 18.75
N ILE A 130 -9.33 -3.48 19.25
CA ILE A 130 -8.15 -3.65 18.40
C ILE A 130 -8.08 -5.10 17.92
N VAL A 131 -7.99 -5.28 16.60
CA VAL A 131 -7.89 -6.57 15.93
C VAL A 131 -6.51 -6.69 15.32
N ARG A 132 -5.66 -7.54 15.90
CA ARG A 132 -4.30 -7.81 15.42
C ARG A 132 -4.29 -8.99 14.46
N VAL A 133 -3.71 -8.80 13.28
CA VAL A 133 -3.59 -9.84 12.24
C VAL A 133 -2.17 -9.88 11.69
N LYS A 134 -1.73 -11.08 11.26
CA LYS A 134 -0.45 -11.27 10.57
C LYS A 134 -0.71 -11.91 9.21
N THR A 135 -0.35 -11.22 8.14
CA THR A 135 -0.54 -11.73 6.78
C THR A 135 0.37 -12.92 6.49
N ALA A 136 -0.10 -13.79 5.59
CA ALA A 136 0.66 -14.97 5.17
C ALA A 136 1.96 -14.59 4.42
N PRO A 137 2.95 -15.51 4.34
CA PRO A 137 4.17 -15.29 3.58
C PRO A 137 3.92 -15.05 2.07
N PRO A 138 4.86 -14.38 1.37
CA PRO A 138 4.78 -14.21 -0.07
C PRO A 138 4.68 -15.56 -0.80
N MET A 139 4.14 -15.58 -2.02
CA MET A 139 4.15 -16.82 -2.82
C MET A 139 5.60 -17.25 -3.02
N PRO A 140 5.92 -18.54 -2.86
CA PRO A 140 7.26 -19.03 -3.11
C PRO A 140 7.65 -18.81 -4.57
N ALA A 141 8.95 -18.63 -4.82
CA ALA A 141 9.44 -18.47 -6.18
C ALA A 141 9.25 -19.73 -7.04
N VAL A 142 9.30 -19.56 -8.36
CA VAL A 142 9.39 -20.68 -9.29
C VAL A 142 10.72 -21.41 -9.09
N ASN A 143 10.65 -22.72 -8.86
CA ASN A 143 11.81 -23.56 -8.56
C ASN A 143 12.37 -24.25 -9.80
N LEU A 144 13.62 -24.73 -9.67
CA LEU A 144 14.34 -25.51 -10.68
C LEU A 144 14.40 -24.85 -12.07
N VAL A 145 14.46 -23.51 -12.09
CA VAL A 145 14.68 -22.75 -13.32
C VAL A 145 16.07 -23.06 -13.91
N LYS A 146 16.11 -23.29 -15.22
CA LYS A 146 17.31 -23.55 -16.03
C LYS A 146 17.22 -22.76 -17.33
N ALA A 147 18.38 -22.36 -17.86
CA ALA A 147 18.51 -21.73 -19.16
C ALA A 147 19.62 -22.42 -19.94
N TYR A 148 19.43 -22.59 -21.25
CA TYR A 148 20.46 -23.09 -22.16
C TYR A 148 20.26 -22.52 -23.56
N GLN A 149 21.31 -22.60 -24.39
CA GLN A 149 21.29 -22.12 -25.77
C GLN A 149 21.24 -23.32 -26.72
N PRO A 150 20.07 -23.65 -27.31
CA PRO A 150 19.99 -24.70 -28.32
C PRO A 150 20.67 -24.30 -29.63
N ASP A 151 20.68 -23.00 -29.96
CA ASP A 151 21.25 -22.41 -31.17
C ASP A 151 21.83 -21.01 -30.88
N PRO A 152 22.75 -20.49 -31.72
CA PRO A 152 23.26 -19.12 -31.58
C PRO A 152 22.13 -18.08 -31.60
N GLY A 153 22.06 -17.24 -30.56
CA GLY A 153 21.00 -16.22 -30.44
C GLY A 153 19.66 -16.76 -29.95
N VAL A 154 19.57 -18.03 -29.52
CA VAL A 154 18.35 -18.62 -28.95
C VAL A 154 18.60 -19.01 -27.51
N VAL A 155 17.72 -18.62 -26.59
CA VAL A 155 17.76 -19.03 -25.19
C VAL A 155 16.47 -19.77 -24.85
N LYS A 156 16.60 -21.03 -24.44
CA LYS A 156 15.48 -21.82 -23.91
C LYS A 156 15.51 -21.82 -22.39
N LEU A 157 14.39 -21.44 -21.78
CA LEU A 157 14.13 -21.49 -20.35
C LEU A 157 13.24 -22.69 -20.03
N LEU A 158 13.58 -23.41 -18.97
CA LEU A 158 12.80 -24.52 -18.42
C LEU A 158 12.64 -24.33 -16.91
N TRP A 159 11.50 -24.72 -16.35
CA TRP A 159 11.27 -24.71 -14.90
C TRP A 159 10.37 -25.85 -14.45
N THR A 160 10.11 -25.94 -13.14
CA THR A 160 9.08 -26.85 -12.61
C THR A 160 7.78 -26.08 -12.42
N PRO A 161 6.62 -26.64 -12.82
CA PRO A 161 5.33 -26.04 -12.54
C PRO A 161 5.18 -25.64 -11.07
N HIS A 162 4.70 -24.42 -10.83
CA HIS A 162 4.50 -23.93 -9.48
C HIS A 162 3.46 -24.81 -8.74
N PRO A 163 3.68 -25.15 -7.45
CA PRO A 163 2.81 -26.08 -6.72
C PRO A 163 1.42 -25.51 -6.42
N ASP A 164 1.29 -24.19 -6.31
CA ASP A 164 0.00 -23.53 -6.07
C ASP A 164 -0.93 -23.68 -7.29
N PRO A 165 -2.09 -24.36 -7.15
CA PRO A 165 -3.02 -24.60 -8.26
C PRO A 165 -3.69 -23.33 -8.79
N ARG A 166 -3.64 -22.21 -8.05
CA ARG A 166 -4.23 -20.93 -8.45
C ARG A 166 -3.42 -20.19 -9.50
N ILE A 167 -2.20 -20.64 -9.81
CA ILE A 167 -1.36 -20.05 -10.85
C ILE A 167 -2.01 -20.24 -12.21
N VAL A 168 -2.12 -19.15 -12.98
CA VAL A 168 -2.72 -19.16 -14.32
C VAL A 168 -1.69 -18.88 -15.41
N ASP A 169 -0.60 -18.18 -15.09
CA ASP A 169 0.48 -17.89 -16.03
C ASP A 169 1.81 -17.58 -15.33
N TYR A 170 2.88 -17.55 -16.14
CA TYR A 170 4.22 -17.14 -15.74
C TYR A 170 4.63 -15.90 -16.51
N VAL A 171 5.15 -14.90 -15.80
CA VAL A 171 5.78 -13.72 -16.39
C VAL A 171 7.28 -13.96 -16.52
N VAL A 172 7.77 -13.92 -17.74
CA VAL A 172 9.19 -14.00 -18.05
C VAL A 172 9.76 -12.59 -18.13
N GLN A 173 10.86 -12.37 -17.43
CA GLN A 173 11.58 -11.10 -17.47
C GLN A 173 13.02 -11.31 -17.89
N ARG A 174 13.54 -10.32 -18.61
CA ARG A 174 14.92 -10.28 -19.09
C ARG A 174 15.57 -8.95 -18.74
N ARG A 175 16.85 -8.98 -18.37
CA ARG A 175 17.70 -7.79 -18.26
C ARG A 175 18.89 -7.93 -19.20
N LEU A 176 19.37 -6.79 -19.71
CA LEU A 176 20.65 -6.71 -20.42
C LEU A 176 21.71 -6.30 -19.39
N GLU A 177 22.78 -7.08 -19.29
CA GLU A 177 23.86 -6.87 -18.32
C GLU A 177 23.32 -6.67 -16.88
N SER A 178 23.80 -5.66 -16.18
CA SER A 178 23.31 -5.23 -14.85
C SER A 178 22.14 -4.24 -14.93
N GLY A 179 21.49 -4.12 -16.10
CA GLY A 179 20.36 -3.22 -16.31
C GLY A 179 19.07 -3.64 -15.60
N PRO A 180 18.00 -2.86 -15.74
CA PRO A 180 16.72 -3.17 -15.12
C PRO A 180 16.09 -4.41 -15.74
N TRP A 181 15.34 -5.15 -14.92
CA TRP A 181 14.46 -6.21 -15.40
C TRP A 181 13.33 -5.64 -16.25
N LYS A 182 13.19 -6.14 -17.48
CA LYS A 182 12.12 -5.79 -18.39
C LYS A 182 11.21 -6.98 -18.59
N TYR A 183 9.91 -6.71 -18.76
CA TYR A 183 8.96 -7.71 -19.24
C TYR A 183 9.44 -8.24 -20.59
N LEU A 184 9.42 -9.56 -20.75
CA LEU A 184 9.72 -10.21 -22.01
C LEU A 184 8.46 -10.86 -22.57
N ASP A 185 7.84 -11.76 -21.80
CA ASP A 185 6.61 -12.43 -22.22
C ASP A 185 5.78 -13.00 -21.05
N THR A 186 4.58 -13.49 -21.35
CA THR A 186 3.69 -14.23 -20.46
C THR A 186 3.41 -15.62 -21.02
N VAL A 187 3.86 -16.66 -20.32
CA VAL A 187 3.54 -18.05 -20.66
C VAL A 187 2.26 -18.48 -19.97
N LYS A 188 1.21 -18.76 -20.75
CA LYS A 188 -0.10 -19.18 -20.24
C LYS A 188 -0.12 -20.65 -19.81
N GLY A 189 -0.82 -20.92 -18.72
CA GLY A 189 -1.01 -22.26 -18.17
C GLY A 189 0.05 -22.64 -17.15
N ARG A 190 -0.40 -23.09 -15.97
CA ARG A 190 0.50 -23.56 -14.89
C ARG A 190 1.40 -24.71 -15.33
N LEU A 191 0.91 -25.57 -16.22
CA LEU A 191 1.56 -26.77 -16.71
C LEU A 191 2.36 -26.57 -18.00
N SER A 192 2.64 -25.31 -18.38
CA SER A 192 3.47 -24.96 -19.53
C SER A 192 4.83 -24.40 -19.08
N PRO A 193 5.76 -25.22 -18.53
CA PRO A 193 6.91 -24.71 -17.81
C PRO A 193 8.14 -24.46 -18.70
N GLU A 194 7.93 -23.86 -19.86
CA GLU A 194 9.00 -23.52 -20.80
C GLU A 194 8.76 -22.20 -21.54
N TYR A 195 9.86 -21.59 -22.00
CA TYR A 195 9.83 -20.41 -22.86
C TYR A 195 11.08 -20.38 -23.76
N VAL A 196 10.94 -19.87 -24.97
CA VAL A 196 12.06 -19.72 -25.92
C VAL A 196 12.19 -18.26 -26.34
N ASP A 197 13.32 -17.65 -26.03
CA ASP A 197 13.68 -16.30 -26.47
C ASP A 197 14.58 -16.38 -27.70
N MET A 198 14.09 -15.88 -28.84
CA MET A 198 14.82 -15.80 -30.12
C MET A 198 15.27 -14.37 -30.46
N SER A 199 15.09 -13.43 -29.53
CA SER A 199 15.46 -12.03 -29.72
C SER A 199 16.79 -11.55 -29.12
N PRO A 200 17.59 -12.34 -28.35
CA PRO A 200 18.79 -11.81 -27.72
C PRO A 200 19.92 -11.64 -28.75
N ALA A 201 20.60 -10.50 -28.70
CA ALA A 201 21.69 -10.18 -29.61
C ALA A 201 23.01 -10.83 -29.16
N LYS A 202 23.85 -11.21 -30.13
CA LYS A 202 25.18 -11.78 -29.88
C LYS A 202 26.11 -10.79 -29.18
N GLY A 203 27.07 -11.32 -28.42
CA GLY A 203 28.08 -10.54 -27.70
C GLY A 203 27.58 -9.91 -26.40
N HIS A 204 26.35 -10.20 -25.98
CA HIS A 204 25.75 -9.64 -24.77
C HIS A 204 25.43 -10.72 -23.75
N ARG A 205 25.46 -10.34 -22.46
CA ARG A 205 24.98 -11.16 -21.36
C ARG A 205 23.59 -10.71 -20.95
N TYR A 206 22.66 -11.66 -20.92
CA TYR A 206 21.29 -11.45 -20.49
C TYR A 206 21.01 -12.20 -19.20
N GLY A 207 20.33 -11.55 -18.26
CA GLY A 207 19.75 -12.21 -17.11
C GLY A 207 18.29 -12.53 -17.36
N TYR A 208 17.85 -13.76 -17.03
CA TYR A 208 16.47 -14.21 -17.12
C TYR A 208 15.91 -14.57 -15.74
N ARG A 209 14.62 -14.32 -15.52
CA ARG A 209 13.88 -14.82 -14.36
C ARG A 209 12.42 -15.04 -14.68
N VAL A 210 11.78 -15.91 -13.92
CA VAL A 210 10.38 -16.28 -14.07
C VAL A 210 9.62 -15.95 -12.79
N ILE A 211 8.43 -15.38 -12.93
CA ILE A 211 7.52 -15.02 -11.83
C ILE A 211 6.18 -15.72 -12.09
N ALA A 212 5.69 -16.53 -11.15
CA ALA A 212 4.36 -17.11 -11.27
C ALA A 212 3.29 -16.07 -10.91
N ARG A 213 2.12 -16.13 -11.55
CA ARG A 213 1.00 -15.23 -11.27
C ARG A 213 -0.31 -16.00 -11.17
N SER A 214 -1.06 -15.72 -10.12
CA SER A 214 -2.40 -16.28 -9.88
C SER A 214 -3.49 -15.55 -10.65
N ALA A 215 -4.69 -16.14 -10.67
CA ALA A 215 -5.89 -15.52 -11.25
C ALA A 215 -6.15 -14.12 -10.68
N ASP A 216 -6.00 -13.96 -9.36
CA ASP A 216 -6.16 -12.71 -8.61
C ASP A 216 -4.98 -11.74 -8.77
N LYS A 217 -4.11 -11.98 -9.76
CA LYS A 217 -2.92 -11.17 -10.10
C LYS A 217 -1.84 -11.11 -9.02
N ILE A 218 -1.96 -11.90 -7.95
CA ILE A 218 -0.90 -12.04 -6.95
C ILE A 218 0.29 -12.74 -7.60
N GLN A 219 1.46 -12.11 -7.49
CA GLN A 219 2.72 -12.60 -8.02
C GLN A 219 3.51 -13.37 -6.95
N SER A 220 4.32 -14.32 -7.43
CA SER A 220 5.35 -14.93 -6.62
C SER A 220 6.57 -14.05 -6.42
N LEU A 221 7.43 -14.45 -5.49
CA LEU A 221 8.82 -14.04 -5.55
C LEU A 221 9.40 -14.42 -6.93
N PRO A 222 10.31 -13.60 -7.49
CA PRO A 222 11.01 -13.98 -8.70
C PRO A 222 11.87 -15.22 -8.46
N SER A 223 12.00 -16.08 -9.47
CA SER A 223 13.01 -17.13 -9.46
C SER A 223 14.41 -16.54 -9.25
N ARG A 224 15.38 -17.40 -8.92
CA ARG A 224 16.79 -17.03 -9.09
C ARG A 224 17.05 -16.52 -10.51
N SER A 225 17.99 -15.60 -10.66
CA SER A 225 18.42 -15.14 -11.97
C SER A 225 19.26 -16.20 -12.68
N LEU A 226 19.05 -16.33 -13.98
CA LEU A 226 19.83 -17.16 -14.88
C LEU A 226 20.53 -16.24 -15.86
N ASP A 227 21.85 -16.08 -15.71
CA ASP A 227 22.63 -15.24 -16.62
C ASP A 227 23.18 -16.11 -17.77
N VAL A 228 23.00 -15.64 -19.00
CA VAL A 228 23.38 -16.33 -20.25
C VAL A 228 24.13 -15.35 -21.15
N THR A 229 25.34 -15.72 -21.56
CA THR A 229 26.12 -14.97 -22.56
C THR A 229 25.84 -15.51 -23.94
N ILE A 230 25.43 -14.64 -24.87
CA ILE A 230 25.14 -15.02 -26.25
C ILE A 230 26.41 -14.87 -27.08
N HIS A 231 26.81 -15.95 -27.75
CA HIS A 231 27.99 -16.01 -28.60
C HIS A 231 27.64 -15.88 -30.10
#